data_AF-A0A5D4M2R9-F1
#
_entry.id   AF-A0A5D4M2R9-F1
#
_cell.length_a   1.000
_cell.length_b   1.000
_cell.length_c   1.000
_cell.angle_alpha   90.00
_cell.angle_beta   90.00
_cell.angle_gamma   90.00
#
_symmetry.space_group_name_H-M   'P 1'
#
loop_
_entity.id
_entity.type
_entity.pdbx_description
1 polymer ?
#
loop_
_entity_poly.entity_id
_entity_poly.type
_entity_poly.pdbx_seq_one_letter_code
_entity_poly.pdbx_strand_id
1 'polypeptide(L)'
;MDFSAVGKKIRELRKNIGLSQGELAEGICTQAQISKIEKGIVYPYASTLYQISQKLGVDVNYFFDIGMTPRLDYVQEVAHQLKVARRTFDYEGIRQIVRTEEENPLFSQNNLNHQLLLWHKGIYEYEFEKDAEKAIATLQKAIDLTRQRNKVYSEKEIEIQISIGIIYFQENLDKAMEIYEVIKKEIHMLPTLHDTTIKTRLYYNYARVLTRLQKYDESIALCKDSIEWCIEKDTMFLLGELHYQIGYNYELCGDIKQAKEYMEKALIVFELQKDDKYIQIIQTKISDMSS
;
A
#
# COMPACT_ATOMS: atom_id res chain seq x y z
N MET A 1 -5.54 22.88 -9.72
CA MET A 1 -6.90 22.40 -9.42
C MET A 1 -7.83 22.85 -10.53
N ASP A 2 -8.38 21.92 -11.31
CA ASP A 2 -9.40 22.15 -12.33
C ASP A 2 -10.78 22.29 -11.67
N PHE A 3 -11.14 23.53 -11.34
CA PHE A 3 -12.44 23.84 -10.75
C PHE A 3 -13.62 23.68 -11.74
N SER A 4 -13.37 23.57 -13.04
CA SER A 4 -14.40 23.25 -14.01
C SER A 4 -14.86 21.79 -13.84
N ALA A 5 -13.91 20.87 -13.64
CA ALA A 5 -14.20 19.47 -13.31
C ALA A 5 -14.97 19.36 -11.97
N VAL A 6 -14.54 20.10 -10.95
CA VAL A 6 -15.23 20.15 -9.65
C VAL A 6 -16.66 20.65 -9.80
N GLY A 7 -16.87 21.77 -10.50
CA GLY A 7 -18.20 22.33 -10.74
C GLY A 7 -19.14 21.36 -11.48
N LYS A 8 -18.63 20.68 -12.50
CA LYS A 8 -19.38 19.62 -13.21
C LYS A 8 -19.78 18.48 -12.27
N LYS A 9 -18.88 18.07 -11.38
CA LYS A 9 -19.18 16.98 -10.45
C LYS A 9 -20.20 17.37 -9.37
N ILE A 10 -20.10 18.57 -8.82
CA ILE A 10 -21.12 19.12 -7.90
C ILE A 10 -22.50 19.06 -8.58
N ARG A 11 -22.58 19.50 -9.84
CA ARG A 11 -23.83 19.46 -10.61
C ARG A 11 -24.34 18.04 -10.82
N GLU A 12 -23.46 17.10 -11.13
CA GLU A 12 -23.79 15.69 -11.33
C GLU A 12 -24.37 15.08 -10.05
N LEU A 13 -23.64 15.17 -8.93
CA LEU A 13 -24.09 14.66 -7.63
C LEU A 13 -25.42 15.27 -7.21
N ARG A 14 -25.54 16.60 -7.31
CA ARG A 14 -26.79 17.31 -6.98
C ARG A 14 -27.98 16.76 -7.75
N LYS A 15 -27.81 16.54 -9.07
CA LYS A 15 -28.85 15.96 -9.92
C LYS A 15 -29.17 14.51 -9.56
N ASN A 16 -28.16 13.70 -9.24
CA ASN A 16 -28.34 12.30 -8.88
C ASN A 16 -29.19 12.13 -7.62
N ILE A 17 -29.09 13.06 -6.66
CA ILE A 17 -29.91 13.09 -5.45
C ILE A 17 -31.17 13.97 -5.57
N GLY A 18 -31.47 14.47 -6.78
CA GLY A 18 -32.71 15.19 -7.07
C GLY A 18 -32.81 16.64 -6.55
N LEU A 19 -31.73 17.23 -6.04
CA LEU A 19 -31.77 18.60 -5.51
C LEU A 19 -31.77 19.67 -6.61
N SER A 20 -32.52 20.75 -6.42
CA SER A 20 -32.39 22.00 -7.17
C SER A 20 -31.17 22.79 -6.71
N GLN A 21 -30.72 23.77 -7.52
CA GLN A 21 -29.62 24.65 -7.11
C GLN A 21 -30.00 25.52 -5.89
N GLY A 22 -31.29 25.82 -5.72
CA GLY A 22 -31.79 26.56 -4.55
C GLY A 22 -31.70 25.74 -3.27
N GLU A 23 -32.13 24.48 -3.32
CA GLU A 23 -32.03 23.56 -2.18
C GLU A 23 -30.57 23.27 -1.80
N LEU A 24 -29.68 23.14 -2.79
CA LEU A 24 -28.25 23.02 -2.49
C LEU A 24 -27.68 24.32 -1.87
N ALA A 25 -28.16 25.49 -2.27
CA ALA A 25 -27.67 26.79 -1.78
C ALA A 25 -28.15 27.13 -0.36
N GLU A 26 -29.30 26.62 0.06
CA GLU A 26 -29.94 26.98 1.33
C GLU A 26 -29.01 26.81 2.54
N GLY A 27 -28.82 27.88 3.32
CA GLY A 27 -27.93 27.91 4.49
C GLY A 27 -26.43 27.98 4.17
N ILE A 28 -26.05 28.07 2.89
CA ILE A 28 -24.66 28.06 2.42
C ILE A 28 -24.36 29.36 1.67
N CYS A 29 -25.08 29.62 0.58
CA CYS A 29 -24.86 30.77 -0.29
C CYS A 29 -26.11 31.07 -1.16
N THR A 30 -25.97 31.89 -2.20
CA THR A 30 -27.09 32.16 -3.12
C THR A 30 -27.22 31.09 -4.21
N GLN A 31 -28.43 30.84 -4.70
CA GLN A 31 -28.66 29.93 -5.83
C GLN A 31 -27.85 30.33 -7.08
N ALA A 32 -27.70 31.64 -7.32
CA ALA A 32 -26.86 32.18 -8.39
C ALA A 32 -25.37 31.82 -8.20
N GLN A 33 -24.88 31.81 -6.96
CA GLN A 33 -23.51 31.41 -6.64
C GLN A 33 -23.29 29.92 -6.88
N ILE A 34 -24.22 29.04 -6.47
CA ILE A 34 -24.18 27.62 -6.84
C ILE A 34 -24.16 27.46 -8.36
N SER A 35 -25.00 28.19 -9.11
CA SER A 35 -24.96 28.11 -10.58
C SER A 35 -23.62 28.54 -11.18
N LYS A 36 -22.93 29.52 -10.59
CA LYS A 36 -21.61 29.96 -11.06
C LYS A 36 -20.52 28.94 -10.71
N ILE A 37 -20.59 28.33 -9.52
CA ILE A 37 -19.69 27.25 -9.09
C ILE A 37 -19.84 26.04 -10.02
N GLU A 38 -21.06 25.59 -10.30
CA GLU A 38 -21.32 24.45 -11.19
C GLU A 38 -20.81 24.65 -12.62
N LYS A 39 -20.73 25.91 -13.07
CA LYS A 39 -20.20 26.29 -14.38
C LYS A 39 -18.67 26.49 -14.37
N GLY A 40 -18.02 26.40 -13.22
CA GLY A 40 -16.59 26.68 -13.06
C GLY A 40 -16.23 28.17 -13.19
N ILE A 41 -17.21 29.08 -13.06
CA ILE A 41 -17.01 30.53 -13.22
C ILE A 41 -16.47 31.17 -11.94
N VAL A 42 -16.88 30.63 -10.78
CA VAL A 42 -16.47 31.13 -9.45
C VAL A 42 -15.91 29.98 -8.63
N TYR A 43 -14.80 30.23 -7.96
CA TYR A 43 -14.17 29.29 -7.05
C TYR A 43 -14.78 29.43 -5.65
N PRO A 44 -15.35 28.35 -5.08
CA PRO A 44 -15.88 28.41 -3.72
C PRO A 44 -14.75 28.57 -2.71
N TYR A 45 -15.03 29.26 -1.60
CA TYR A 45 -14.17 29.17 -0.42
C TYR A 45 -14.17 27.74 0.14
N ALA A 46 -13.11 27.34 0.84
CA ALA A 46 -13.01 26.01 1.42
C ALA A 46 -14.21 25.67 2.34
N SER A 47 -14.68 26.63 3.13
CA SER A 47 -15.87 26.49 3.96
C SER A 47 -17.15 26.21 3.16
N THR A 48 -17.33 26.93 2.03
CA THR A 48 -18.46 26.70 1.13
C THR A 48 -18.39 25.33 0.47
N LEU A 49 -17.21 24.91 0.02
CA LEU A 49 -17.03 23.59 -0.60
C LEU A 49 -17.30 22.46 0.41
N TYR A 50 -16.88 22.63 1.66
CA TYR A 50 -17.19 21.69 2.74
C TYR A 50 -18.69 21.59 3.03
N GLN A 51 -19.40 22.72 3.16
CA GLN A 51 -20.85 22.70 3.37
C GLN A 51 -21.61 22.08 2.19
N ILE A 52 -21.14 22.31 0.95
CA ILE A 52 -21.67 21.65 -0.24
C ILE A 52 -21.46 20.13 -0.16
N SER A 53 -20.27 19.67 0.26
CA SER A 53 -19.99 18.24 0.38
C SER A 53 -20.89 17.56 1.41
N GLN A 54 -21.16 18.22 2.54
CA GLN A 54 -22.11 17.74 3.55
C GLN A 54 -23.52 17.57 2.99
N LYS A 55 -24.05 18.56 2.24
CA LYS A 55 -25.38 18.44 1.62
C LYS A 55 -25.45 17.36 0.55
N LEU A 56 -24.35 17.11 -0.15
CA LEU A 56 -24.27 16.09 -1.19
C LEU A 56 -23.93 14.70 -0.63
N GLY A 57 -23.69 14.57 0.69
CA GLY A 57 -23.39 13.30 1.34
C GLY A 57 -22.03 12.71 0.96
N VAL A 58 -21.05 13.55 0.60
CA VAL A 58 -19.70 13.12 0.20
C VAL A 58 -18.63 13.79 1.05
N ASP A 59 -17.49 13.11 1.19
CA ASP A 59 -16.29 13.71 1.79
C ASP A 59 -15.78 14.86 0.93
N VAL A 60 -15.33 15.95 1.54
CA VAL A 60 -14.83 17.13 0.80
C VAL A 60 -13.60 16.79 -0.05
N ASN A 61 -12.79 15.82 0.36
CA ASN A 61 -11.63 15.32 -0.38
C ASN A 61 -12.01 14.79 -1.76
N TYR A 62 -13.24 14.28 -1.93
CA TYR A 62 -13.76 13.85 -3.22
C TYR A 62 -13.65 14.94 -4.29
N PHE A 63 -13.93 16.20 -3.95
CA PHE A 63 -13.82 17.31 -4.89
C PHE A 63 -12.37 17.73 -5.13
N PHE A 64 -11.52 17.63 -4.11
CA PHE A 64 -10.09 17.90 -4.26
C PHE A 64 -9.44 16.89 -5.20
N ASP A 65 -9.77 15.61 -5.09
CA ASP A 65 -9.18 14.58 -5.95
C ASP A 65 -9.58 14.78 -7.41
N ILE A 66 -10.85 15.10 -7.67
CA ILE A 66 -11.35 15.40 -9.03
C ILE A 66 -10.70 16.66 -9.62
N GLY A 67 -10.51 17.68 -8.78
CA GLY A 67 -9.89 18.92 -9.21
C GLY A 67 -8.38 18.80 -9.41
N MET A 68 -7.70 17.91 -8.68
CA MET A 68 -6.24 17.81 -8.72
C MET A 68 -5.73 16.76 -9.68
N THR A 69 -6.52 15.71 -9.94
CA THR A 69 -6.12 14.59 -10.78
C THR A 69 -7.11 14.39 -11.92
N PRO A 70 -6.80 14.84 -13.14
CA PRO A 70 -7.61 14.51 -14.31
C PRO A 70 -7.71 12.98 -14.46
N ARG A 71 -8.92 12.47 -14.71
CA ARG A 71 -9.20 11.02 -14.79
C ARG A 71 -8.67 10.23 -13.59
N LEU A 72 -9.00 10.70 -12.38
CA LEU A 72 -8.66 10.00 -11.13
C LEU A 72 -9.08 8.53 -11.13
N ASP A 73 -10.25 8.22 -11.69
CA ASP A 73 -10.76 6.87 -11.89
C ASP A 73 -9.78 5.97 -12.64
N TYR A 74 -9.21 6.49 -13.72
CA TYR A 74 -8.18 5.79 -14.50
C TYR A 74 -6.90 5.55 -13.68
N VAL A 75 -6.42 6.57 -12.98
CA VAL A 75 -5.22 6.46 -12.14
C VAL A 75 -5.43 5.45 -11.01
N GLN A 76 -6.60 5.45 -10.38
CA GLN A 76 -6.97 4.49 -9.34
C GLN A 76 -7.03 3.06 -9.87
N GLU A 77 -7.56 2.87 -11.07
CA GLU A 77 -7.60 1.56 -11.71
C GLU A 77 -6.20 1.03 -12.02
N VAL A 78 -5.31 1.85 -12.61
CA VAL A 78 -3.91 1.47 -12.82
C VAL A 78 -3.23 1.11 -11.50
N ALA A 79 -3.43 1.91 -10.45
CA ALA A 79 -2.87 1.64 -9.13
C ALA A 79 -3.38 0.31 -8.54
N HIS A 80 -4.66 0.00 -8.77
CA HIS A 80 -5.26 -1.26 -8.36
C HIS A 80 -4.63 -2.44 -9.10
N GLN A 81 -4.52 -2.37 -10.43
CA GLN A 81 -3.91 -3.41 -11.27
C GLN A 81 -2.46 -3.69 -10.87
N LEU A 82 -1.65 -2.64 -10.66
CA LEU A 82 -0.28 -2.78 -10.19
C LEU A 82 -0.20 -3.44 -8.81
N LYS A 83 -1.12 -3.10 -7.88
CA LYS A 83 -1.20 -3.72 -6.55
C LYS A 83 -1.56 -5.21 -6.65
N VAL A 84 -2.50 -5.57 -7.52
CA VAL A 84 -2.90 -6.98 -7.74
C VAL A 84 -1.74 -7.76 -8.37
N ALA A 85 -1.16 -7.26 -9.45
CA ALA A 85 -0.05 -7.91 -10.15
C ALA A 85 1.15 -8.15 -9.22
N ARG A 86 1.48 -7.18 -8.34
CA ARG A 86 2.52 -7.35 -7.32
C ARG A 86 2.20 -8.45 -6.31
N ARG A 87 0.93 -8.60 -5.90
CA ARG A 87 0.51 -9.67 -4.97
C ARG A 87 0.53 -11.05 -5.61
N THR A 88 0.30 -11.13 -6.92
CA THR A 88 0.33 -12.39 -7.67
C THR A 88 1.69 -12.69 -8.30
N PHE A 89 2.70 -11.85 -8.05
CA PHE A 89 4.04 -11.94 -8.65
C PHE A 89 4.04 -11.89 -10.19
N ASP A 90 3.04 -11.21 -10.78
CA ASP A 90 2.94 -11.01 -12.23
C ASP A 90 3.83 -9.83 -12.67
N TYR A 91 5.15 -10.07 -12.66
CA TYR A 91 6.15 -9.04 -12.99
C TYR A 91 6.08 -8.60 -14.46
N GLU A 92 5.67 -9.48 -15.37
CA GLU A 92 5.49 -9.13 -16.78
C GLU A 92 4.26 -8.24 -16.96
N GLY A 93 3.15 -8.53 -16.28
CA GLY A 93 1.98 -7.63 -16.23
C GLY A 93 2.33 -6.27 -15.66
N ILE A 94 3.08 -6.21 -14.56
CA ILE A 94 3.60 -4.93 -14.01
C ILE A 94 4.40 -4.17 -15.08
N ARG A 95 5.33 -4.84 -15.76
CA ARG A 95 6.18 -4.23 -16.78
C ARG A 95 5.38 -3.66 -17.95
N GLN A 96 4.36 -4.38 -18.41
CA GLN A 96 3.47 -3.92 -19.48
C GLN A 96 2.71 -2.67 -19.06
N ILE A 97 2.07 -2.69 -17.88
CA ILE A 97 1.34 -1.54 -17.34
C ILE A 97 2.27 -0.32 -17.22
N VAL A 98 3.44 -0.49 -16.60
CA VAL A 98 4.39 0.63 -16.40
C VAL A 98 4.83 1.22 -17.74
N ARG A 99 5.16 0.40 -18.73
CA ARG A 99 5.60 0.88 -20.06
C ARG A 99 4.49 1.62 -20.81
N THR A 100 3.24 1.19 -20.66
CA THR A 100 2.10 1.88 -21.26
C THR A 100 1.88 3.26 -20.63
N GLU A 101 2.09 3.37 -19.32
CA GLU A 101 1.81 4.61 -18.57
C GLU A 101 3.00 5.57 -18.45
N GLU A 102 4.22 5.15 -18.78
CA GLU A 102 5.45 5.95 -18.60
C GLU A 102 5.39 7.29 -19.35
N GLU A 103 4.82 7.29 -20.56
CA GLU A 103 4.64 8.50 -21.38
C GLU A 103 3.29 9.19 -21.15
N ASN A 104 2.39 8.60 -20.35
CA ASN A 104 1.08 9.18 -20.08
C ASN A 104 1.22 10.44 -19.18
N PRO A 105 0.76 11.63 -19.63
CA PRO A 105 0.85 12.86 -18.84
C PRO A 105 0.20 12.78 -17.45
N LEU A 106 -0.81 11.91 -17.28
CA LEU A 106 -1.45 11.68 -15.97
C LEU A 106 -0.46 11.15 -14.94
N PHE A 107 0.56 10.43 -15.37
CA PHE A 107 1.62 9.89 -14.53
C PHE A 107 2.88 10.73 -14.61
N SER A 108 3.41 10.97 -15.82
CA SER A 108 4.71 11.61 -15.99
C SER A 108 4.78 13.05 -15.44
N GLN A 109 3.68 13.80 -15.46
CA GLN A 109 3.61 15.19 -14.99
C GLN A 109 3.11 15.33 -13.55
N ASN A 110 2.74 14.23 -12.87
CA ASN A 110 2.28 14.25 -11.49
C ASN A 110 3.22 13.42 -10.62
N ASN A 111 3.94 14.05 -9.70
CA ASN A 111 4.96 13.39 -8.88
C ASN A 111 4.44 12.17 -8.10
N LEU A 112 3.20 12.19 -7.60
CA LEU A 112 2.62 11.07 -6.85
C LEU A 112 2.37 9.87 -7.76
N ASN A 113 1.83 10.13 -8.95
CA ASN A 113 1.54 9.08 -9.93
C ASN A 113 2.84 8.57 -10.57
N HIS A 114 3.80 9.45 -10.84
CA HIS A 114 5.13 9.07 -11.33
C HIS A 114 5.86 8.20 -10.29
N GLN A 115 5.82 8.57 -9.01
CA GLN A 115 6.36 7.74 -7.92
C GLN A 115 5.77 6.32 -7.96
N LEU A 116 4.45 6.18 -8.18
CA LEU A 116 3.81 4.87 -8.28
C LEU A 116 4.41 4.04 -9.44
N LEU A 117 4.65 4.64 -10.61
CA LEU A 117 5.25 3.94 -11.73
C LEU A 117 6.71 3.55 -11.45
N LEU A 118 7.53 4.47 -10.94
CA LEU A 118 8.93 4.19 -10.63
C LEU A 118 9.09 3.14 -9.54
N TRP A 119 8.19 3.11 -8.55
CA TRP A 119 8.17 2.06 -7.54
C TRP A 119 8.04 0.67 -8.19
N HIS A 120 7.06 0.52 -9.08
CA HIS A 120 6.82 -0.75 -9.76
C HIS A 120 7.90 -1.06 -10.81
N LYS A 121 8.48 -0.02 -11.42
CA LYS A 121 9.62 -0.12 -12.32
C LYS A 121 10.82 -0.75 -11.64
N GLY A 122 11.23 -0.23 -10.49
CA GLY A 122 12.36 -0.77 -9.74
C GLY A 122 12.14 -2.24 -9.32
N ILE A 123 10.90 -2.62 -8.98
CA ILE A 123 10.57 -4.02 -8.65
C ILE A 123 10.80 -4.94 -9.85
N TYR A 124 10.22 -4.65 -11.02
CA TYR A 124 10.38 -5.56 -12.17
C TYR A 124 11.81 -5.50 -12.75
N GLU A 125 12.48 -4.35 -12.68
CA GLU A 125 13.88 -4.22 -13.14
C GLU A 125 14.78 -5.19 -12.37
N TYR A 126 14.63 -5.24 -11.03
CA TYR A 126 15.37 -6.22 -10.23
C TYR A 126 15.03 -7.65 -10.65
N GLU A 127 13.75 -7.96 -10.88
CA GLU A 127 13.38 -9.35 -11.18
C GLU A 127 13.83 -9.86 -12.55
N PHE A 128 13.85 -9.01 -13.57
CA PHE A 128 14.31 -9.40 -14.90
C PHE A 128 15.82 -9.26 -15.09
N GLU A 129 16.44 -8.24 -14.52
CA GLU A 129 17.84 -7.91 -14.80
C GLU A 129 18.78 -8.40 -13.68
N LYS A 130 18.27 -8.65 -12.47
CA LYS A 130 19.04 -9.00 -11.27
C LYS A 130 20.14 -7.98 -10.93
N ASP A 131 19.96 -6.74 -11.38
CA ASP A 131 20.81 -5.61 -11.05
C ASP A 131 20.20 -4.82 -9.87
N ALA A 132 20.69 -5.12 -8.66
CA ALA A 132 20.23 -4.47 -7.45
C ALA A 132 20.55 -2.98 -7.42
N GLU A 133 21.71 -2.55 -7.91
CA GLU A 133 22.12 -1.14 -7.87
C GLU A 133 21.19 -0.29 -8.74
N LYS A 134 20.92 -0.75 -9.96
CA LYS A 134 19.99 -0.08 -10.88
C LYS A 134 18.58 -0.01 -10.30
N ALA A 135 18.05 -1.14 -9.83
CA ALA A 135 16.71 -1.20 -9.27
C ALA A 135 16.55 -0.28 -8.05
N ILE A 136 17.51 -0.29 -7.13
CA ILE A 136 17.50 0.56 -5.95
C ILE A 136 17.63 2.04 -6.33
N ALA A 137 18.44 2.38 -7.33
CA ALA A 137 18.51 3.75 -7.84
C ALA A 137 17.16 4.21 -8.41
N THR A 138 16.42 3.35 -9.12
CA THR A 138 15.06 3.64 -9.59
C THR A 138 14.09 3.84 -8.42
N LEU A 139 14.13 2.99 -7.40
CA LEU A 139 13.28 3.11 -6.20
C LEU A 139 13.60 4.37 -5.39
N GLN A 140 14.88 4.74 -5.27
CA GLN A 140 15.28 5.97 -4.58
C GLN A 140 14.79 7.22 -5.32
N LYS A 141 14.88 7.22 -6.66
CA LYS A 141 14.25 8.29 -7.48
C LYS A 141 12.75 8.40 -7.22
N ALA A 142 12.05 7.27 -7.06
CA ALA A 142 10.62 7.27 -6.74
C ALA A 142 10.33 7.97 -5.40
N ILE A 143 11.16 7.73 -4.38
CA ILE A 143 11.07 8.40 -3.07
C ILE A 143 11.35 9.90 -3.22
N ASP A 144 12.42 10.27 -3.92
CA ASP A 144 12.87 11.66 -4.03
C ASP A 144 11.87 12.58 -4.76
N LEU A 145 10.96 12.03 -5.57
CA LEU A 145 9.87 12.77 -6.22
C LEU A 145 8.87 13.40 -5.24
N THR A 146 8.65 12.76 -4.09
CA THR A 146 7.63 13.19 -3.11
C THR A 146 8.23 13.59 -1.77
N ARG A 147 9.45 13.14 -1.49
CA ARG A 147 10.08 13.33 -0.20
C ARG A 147 10.32 14.81 0.08
N GLN A 148 9.77 15.27 1.19
CA GLN A 148 10.04 16.60 1.71
C GLN A 148 11.16 16.52 2.75
N ARG A 149 12.14 17.43 2.67
CA ARG A 149 13.23 17.50 3.66
C ARG A 149 12.63 17.71 5.06
N ASN A 150 13.18 16.99 6.05
CA ASN A 150 12.81 17.06 7.47
C ASN A 150 11.39 16.57 7.82
N LYS A 151 10.78 15.74 6.98
CA LYS A 151 9.53 15.03 7.31
C LYS A 151 9.76 13.52 7.43
N VAL A 152 8.95 12.91 8.28
CA VAL A 152 8.79 11.45 8.35
C VAL A 152 8.33 10.92 6.99
N TYR A 153 8.68 9.68 6.69
CA TYR A 153 8.24 9.06 5.44
C TYR A 153 6.72 8.97 5.36
N SER A 154 6.16 9.22 4.18
CA SER A 154 4.78 8.85 3.89
C SER A 154 4.61 7.33 3.84
N GLU A 155 3.36 6.85 3.94
CA GLU A 155 3.05 5.42 3.78
C GLU A 155 3.60 4.85 2.46
N LYS A 156 3.51 5.61 1.37
CA LYS A 156 4.01 5.19 0.06
C LYS A 156 5.54 5.06 0.06
N GLU A 157 6.24 6.02 0.66
CA GLU A 157 7.69 5.98 0.78
C GLU A 157 8.14 4.82 1.67
N ILE A 158 7.41 4.51 2.75
CA ILE A 158 7.63 3.32 3.56
C ILE A 158 7.45 2.05 2.74
N GLU A 159 6.40 1.93 1.93
CA GLU A 159 6.20 0.78 1.06
C GLU A 159 7.35 0.60 0.05
N ILE A 160 7.86 1.69 -0.51
CA ILE A 160 9.02 1.66 -1.42
C ILE A 160 10.28 1.23 -0.67
N GLN A 161 10.51 1.74 0.54
CA GLN A 161 11.62 1.32 1.39
C GLN A 161 11.54 -0.17 1.76
N ILE A 162 10.33 -0.71 1.98
CA ILE A 162 10.14 -2.16 2.16
C ILE A 162 10.58 -2.92 0.89
N SER A 163 10.24 -2.42 -0.30
CA SER A 163 10.72 -3.03 -1.56
C SER A 163 12.25 -3.00 -1.69
N ILE A 164 12.91 -1.89 -1.29
CA ILE A 164 14.38 -1.82 -1.23
C ILE A 164 14.94 -2.86 -0.25
N GLY A 165 14.33 -2.99 0.93
CA GLY A 165 14.70 -4.01 1.91
C GLY A 165 14.55 -5.44 1.39
N ILE A 166 13.55 -5.71 0.55
CA ILE A 166 13.36 -7.03 -0.09
C ILE A 166 14.47 -7.33 -1.09
N ILE A 167 14.94 -6.32 -1.84
CA ILE A 167 16.09 -6.47 -2.73
C ILE A 167 17.35 -6.76 -1.90
N TYR A 168 17.62 -5.94 -0.87
CA TYR A 168 18.78 -6.18 -0.01
C TYR A 168 18.72 -7.49 0.77
N PHE A 169 17.55 -8.05 1.04
CA PHE A 169 17.47 -9.38 1.66
C PHE A 169 18.21 -10.46 0.85
N GLN A 170 18.27 -10.31 -0.48
CA GLN A 170 19.00 -11.24 -1.36
C GLN A 170 20.50 -10.88 -1.48
N GLU A 171 20.85 -9.60 -1.39
CA GLU A 171 22.19 -9.09 -1.70
C GLU A 171 23.05 -8.81 -0.46
N ASN A 172 22.44 -8.22 0.58
CA ASN A 172 23.13 -7.73 1.78
C ASN A 172 22.15 -7.63 2.98
N LEU A 173 22.21 -8.62 3.87
CA LEU A 173 21.31 -8.72 5.03
C LEU A 173 21.47 -7.54 6.02
N ASP A 174 22.68 -7.01 6.18
CA ASP A 174 22.93 -5.89 7.10
C ASP A 174 22.23 -4.61 6.63
N LYS A 175 22.28 -4.32 5.33
CA LYS A 175 21.54 -3.19 4.73
C LYS A 175 20.02 -3.39 4.82
N ALA A 176 19.54 -4.61 4.60
CA ALA A 176 18.12 -4.92 4.76
C ALA A 176 17.66 -4.67 6.22
N MET A 177 18.46 -5.10 7.20
CA MET A 177 18.21 -4.87 8.62
C MET A 177 18.18 -3.37 8.96
N GLU A 178 19.18 -2.61 8.53
CA GLU A 178 19.24 -1.15 8.78
C GLU A 178 17.98 -0.44 8.27
N ILE A 179 17.56 -0.76 7.04
CA ILE A 179 16.34 -0.19 6.45
C ILE A 179 15.12 -0.52 7.29
N TYR A 180 14.92 -1.78 7.66
CA TYR A 180 13.75 -2.18 8.44
C TYR A 180 13.73 -1.58 9.85
N GLU A 181 14.89 -1.39 10.48
CA GLU A 181 14.99 -0.68 11.76
C GLU A 181 14.58 0.79 11.65
N VAL A 182 15.02 1.47 10.59
CA VAL A 182 14.62 2.85 10.31
C VAL A 182 13.11 2.93 10.07
N ILE A 183 12.56 2.08 9.19
CA ILE A 183 11.12 2.08 8.90
C ILE A 183 10.30 1.75 10.16
N LYS A 184 10.76 0.81 10.99
CA LYS A 184 10.08 0.46 12.25
C LYS A 184 9.96 1.68 13.16
N LYS A 185 10.97 2.55 13.24
CA LYS A 185 10.89 3.81 14.01
C LYS A 185 9.94 4.81 13.36
N GLU A 186 10.05 4.99 12.05
CA GLU A 186 9.25 5.94 11.25
C GLU A 186 7.74 5.66 11.32
N ILE A 187 7.33 4.40 11.28
CA ILE A 187 5.92 4.01 11.41
C ILE A 187 5.31 4.49 12.73
N HIS A 188 6.06 4.48 13.84
CA HIS A 188 5.53 4.95 15.14
C HIS A 188 5.41 6.48 15.22
N MET A 189 6.03 7.21 14.30
CA MET A 189 5.93 8.67 14.22
C MET A 189 4.76 9.13 13.34
N LEU A 190 4.12 8.22 12.59
CA LEU A 190 2.94 8.54 11.80
C LEU A 190 1.72 8.78 12.72
N PRO A 191 0.97 9.88 12.53
CA PRO A 191 -0.25 10.14 13.30
C PRO A 191 -1.31 9.05 13.11
N THR A 192 -1.42 8.55 11.88
CA THR A 192 -2.38 7.52 11.46
C THR A 192 -1.75 6.64 10.39
N LEU A 193 -2.05 5.35 10.43
CA LEU A 193 -1.69 4.38 9.40
C LEU A 193 -2.97 3.90 8.71
N HIS A 194 -3.24 4.40 7.51
CA HIS A 194 -4.42 4.09 6.72
C HIS A 194 -4.33 2.69 6.11
N ASP A 195 -3.23 2.34 5.43
CA ASP A 195 -3.00 0.96 5.00
C ASP A 195 -2.38 0.14 6.13
N THR A 196 -3.24 -0.52 6.90
CA THR A 196 -2.85 -1.37 8.04
C THR A 196 -1.96 -2.55 7.64
N THR A 197 -1.94 -2.94 6.37
CA THR A 197 -1.09 -4.05 5.87
C THR A 197 0.39 -3.68 5.80
N ILE A 198 0.74 -2.39 5.85
CA ILE A 198 2.14 -1.93 5.78
C ILE A 198 2.95 -2.46 6.96
N LYS A 199 2.42 -2.35 8.18
CA LYS A 199 3.12 -2.82 9.39
C LYS A 199 3.34 -4.34 9.35
N THR A 200 2.34 -5.09 8.92
CA THR A 200 2.47 -6.55 8.73
C THR A 200 3.54 -6.91 7.71
N ARG A 201 3.59 -6.23 6.55
CA ARG A 201 4.64 -6.45 5.53
C ARG A 201 6.03 -6.15 6.06
N LEU A 202 6.18 -5.05 6.80
CA LEU A 202 7.44 -4.70 7.41
C LEU A 202 7.90 -5.80 8.37
N TYR A 203 7.03 -6.20 9.31
CA TYR A 203 7.40 -7.13 10.37
C TYR A 203 7.70 -8.52 9.81
N TYR A 204 6.92 -8.99 8.83
CA TYR A 204 7.20 -10.24 8.15
C TYR A 204 8.55 -10.23 7.42
N ASN A 205 8.84 -9.20 6.62
CA ASN A 205 10.11 -9.15 5.90
C ASN A 205 11.31 -8.94 6.82
N TYR A 206 11.15 -8.18 7.90
CA TYR A 206 12.20 -8.00 8.90
C TYR A 206 12.45 -9.29 9.70
N ALA A 207 11.39 -10.03 10.06
CA ALA A 207 11.51 -11.34 10.70
C ALA A 207 12.31 -12.33 9.84
N ARG A 208 12.10 -12.31 8.51
CA ARG A 208 12.88 -13.13 7.57
C ARG A 208 14.36 -12.76 7.59
N VAL A 209 14.72 -11.47 7.63
CA VAL A 209 16.13 -11.05 7.79
C VAL A 209 16.70 -11.57 9.10
N LEU A 210 15.99 -11.41 10.22
CA LEU A 210 16.42 -11.89 11.54
C LEU A 210 16.66 -13.41 11.54
N THR A 211 15.78 -14.19 10.91
CA THR A 211 15.97 -15.63 10.72
C THR A 211 17.23 -15.97 9.95
N ARG A 212 17.52 -15.25 8.85
CA ARG A 212 18.75 -15.47 8.06
C ARG A 212 20.02 -15.14 8.84
N LEU A 213 19.94 -14.21 9.78
CA LEU A 213 21.00 -13.86 10.71
C LEU A 213 20.99 -14.74 11.98
N GLN A 214 20.19 -15.80 12.01
CA GLN A 214 20.06 -16.76 13.13
C GLN A 214 19.56 -16.14 14.45
N LYS A 215 18.93 -14.96 14.38
CA LYS A 215 18.26 -14.29 15.50
C LYS A 215 16.82 -14.78 15.64
N TYR A 216 16.67 -16.07 15.97
CA TYR A 216 15.38 -16.74 15.91
C TYR A 216 14.36 -16.19 16.92
N ASP A 217 14.77 -15.92 18.17
CA ASP A 217 13.87 -15.37 19.19
C ASP A 217 13.33 -13.99 18.82
N GLU A 218 14.19 -13.11 18.30
CA GLU A 218 13.80 -11.78 17.83
C GLU A 218 12.83 -11.89 16.64
N SER A 219 13.08 -12.82 15.71
CA SER A 219 12.21 -13.09 14.57
C SER A 219 10.82 -13.57 15.02
N ILE A 220 10.77 -14.53 15.96
CA ILE A 220 9.52 -15.05 16.53
C ILE A 220 8.74 -13.96 17.25
N ALA A 221 9.40 -13.15 18.09
CA ALA A 221 8.77 -12.05 18.79
C ALA A 221 8.14 -11.05 17.80
N LEU A 222 8.88 -10.67 16.76
CA LEU A 222 8.38 -9.74 15.75
C LEU A 222 7.18 -10.31 14.96
N CYS A 223 7.19 -11.61 14.66
CA CYS A 223 6.04 -12.27 14.05
C CYS A 223 4.81 -12.27 14.98
N LYS A 224 4.99 -12.53 16.28
CA LYS A 224 3.90 -12.49 17.27
C LYS A 224 3.29 -11.09 17.40
N ASP A 225 4.13 -10.05 17.49
CA ASP A 225 3.68 -8.65 17.49
C ASP A 225 2.85 -8.34 16.23
N SER A 226 3.27 -8.90 15.07
CA SER A 226 2.54 -8.72 13.82
C SER A 226 1.21 -9.48 13.78
N ILE A 227 1.11 -10.64 14.44
CA ILE A 227 -0.14 -11.40 14.55
C ILE A 227 -1.13 -10.64 15.42
N GLU A 228 -0.69 -10.09 16.56
CA GLU A 228 -1.52 -9.24 17.42
C GLU A 228 -2.04 -8.03 16.66
N TRP A 229 -1.19 -7.38 15.85
CA TRP A 229 -1.61 -6.30 14.96
C TRP A 229 -2.66 -6.74 13.93
N CYS A 230 -2.49 -7.92 13.32
CA CYS A 230 -3.47 -8.46 12.39
C CYS A 230 -4.84 -8.69 13.07
N ILE A 231 -4.84 -9.21 14.31
CA ILE A 231 -6.05 -9.40 15.11
C ILE A 231 -6.69 -8.05 15.46
N GLU A 232 -5.92 -7.06 15.92
CA GLU A 232 -6.42 -5.72 16.26
C GLU A 232 -7.07 -4.99 15.06
N LYS A 233 -6.60 -5.28 13.84
CA LYS A 233 -7.08 -4.65 12.59
C LYS A 233 -8.00 -5.54 11.77
N ASP A 234 -8.49 -6.65 12.33
CA ASP A 234 -9.39 -7.60 11.68
C ASP A 234 -8.92 -8.02 10.28
N THR A 235 -7.60 -8.27 10.12
CA THR A 235 -7.00 -8.61 8.82
C THR A 235 -6.29 -9.96 8.85
N MET A 236 -6.51 -10.76 7.81
CA MET A 236 -5.79 -12.02 7.58
C MET A 236 -4.57 -11.86 6.66
N PHE A 237 -4.27 -10.64 6.22
CA PHE A 237 -3.18 -10.40 5.28
C PHE A 237 -1.83 -10.84 5.89
N LEU A 238 -1.09 -11.72 5.21
CA LEU A 238 0.15 -12.36 5.65
C LEU A 238 0.06 -13.20 6.94
N LEU A 239 -1.15 -13.49 7.44
CA LEU A 239 -1.30 -14.19 8.73
C LEU A 239 -0.78 -15.63 8.68
N GLY A 240 -0.98 -16.33 7.55
CA GLY A 240 -0.46 -17.68 7.34
C GLY A 240 1.07 -17.68 7.29
N GLU A 241 1.65 -16.73 6.57
CA GLU A 241 3.09 -16.55 6.42
C GLU A 241 3.77 -16.21 7.76
N LEU A 242 3.12 -15.43 8.62
CA LEU A 242 3.64 -15.14 9.97
C LEU A 242 3.68 -16.40 10.84
N HIS A 243 2.60 -17.20 10.84
CA HIS A 243 2.59 -18.48 11.55
C HIS A 243 3.62 -19.45 10.98
N TYR A 244 3.74 -19.54 9.65
CA TYR A 244 4.76 -20.35 8.99
C TYR A 244 6.17 -19.92 9.41
N GLN A 245 6.46 -18.61 9.42
CA GLN A 245 7.77 -18.10 9.80
C GLN A 245 8.13 -18.43 11.25
N ILE A 246 7.16 -18.35 12.17
CA ILE A 246 7.37 -18.79 13.56
C ILE A 246 7.65 -20.29 13.62
N GLY A 247 6.85 -21.12 12.94
CA GLY A 247 7.05 -22.56 12.89
C GLY A 247 8.43 -22.93 12.33
N TYR A 248 8.86 -22.22 11.28
CA TYR A 248 10.16 -22.42 10.65
C TYR A 248 11.32 -22.04 11.58
N ASN A 249 11.19 -20.97 12.35
CA ASN A 249 12.19 -20.61 13.36
C ASN A 249 12.29 -21.66 14.47
N TYR A 250 11.16 -22.19 14.96
CA TYR A 250 11.17 -23.26 15.96
C TYR A 250 11.79 -24.57 15.42
N GLU A 251 11.51 -24.90 14.16
CA GLU A 251 12.15 -26.03 13.46
C GLU A 251 13.67 -25.87 13.42
N LEU A 252 14.17 -24.67 13.08
CA LEU A 252 15.60 -24.36 13.07
C LEU A 252 16.24 -24.42 14.47
N CYS A 253 15.47 -24.13 15.53
CA CYS A 253 15.90 -24.26 16.93
C CYS A 253 15.83 -25.70 17.46
N GLY A 254 15.24 -26.64 16.71
CA GLY A 254 15.00 -28.02 17.14
C GLY A 254 13.77 -28.21 18.06
N ASP A 255 12.95 -27.18 18.28
CA ASP A 255 11.68 -27.30 19.00
C ASP A 255 10.58 -27.78 18.06
N ILE A 256 10.59 -29.07 17.76
CA ILE A 256 9.68 -29.70 16.81
C ILE A 256 8.21 -29.58 17.25
N LYS A 257 7.95 -29.55 18.57
CA LYS A 257 6.60 -29.44 19.10
C LYS A 257 5.99 -28.08 18.75
N GLN A 258 6.72 -26.99 19.04
CA GLN A 258 6.25 -25.65 18.69
C GLN A 258 6.23 -25.45 17.17
N ALA A 259 7.24 -25.97 16.45
CA ALA A 259 7.27 -25.90 15.00
C ALA A 259 5.98 -26.44 14.37
N LYS A 260 5.57 -27.65 14.77
CA LYS A 260 4.35 -28.29 14.28
C LYS A 260 3.09 -27.48 14.59
N GLU A 261 2.93 -27.00 15.83
CA GLU A 261 1.75 -26.22 16.24
C GLU A 261 1.56 -24.96 15.38
N TYR A 262 2.65 -24.24 15.10
CA TYR A 262 2.59 -23.04 14.26
C TYR A 262 2.40 -23.36 12.77
N MET A 263 2.98 -24.46 12.28
CA MET A 263 2.76 -24.95 10.92
C MET A 263 1.29 -25.34 10.67
N GLU A 264 0.64 -25.99 11.64
CA GLU A 264 -0.80 -26.32 11.58
C GLU A 264 -1.67 -25.07 11.52
N LYS A 265 -1.36 -24.05 12.33
CA LYS A 265 -2.04 -22.74 12.27
C LYS A 265 -1.88 -22.07 10.91
N ALA A 266 -0.66 -22.09 10.36
CA ALA A 266 -0.38 -21.55 9.02
C ALA A 266 -1.21 -22.26 7.95
N LEU A 267 -1.29 -23.59 8.01
CA LEU A 267 -2.07 -24.41 7.07
C LEU A 267 -3.55 -24.03 7.06
N ILE A 268 -4.17 -23.90 8.24
CA ILE A 268 -5.58 -23.48 8.36
C ILE A 268 -5.81 -22.12 7.69
N VAL A 269 -4.90 -21.16 7.89
CA VAL A 269 -5.03 -19.83 7.29
C VAL A 269 -4.90 -19.89 5.78
N PHE A 270 -3.92 -20.63 5.24
CA PHE A 270 -3.75 -20.77 3.80
C PHE A 270 -4.94 -21.48 3.13
N GLU A 271 -5.53 -22.49 3.77
CA GLU A 271 -6.75 -23.16 3.30
C GLU A 271 -7.94 -22.19 3.24
N LEU A 272 -8.13 -21.36 4.28
CA LEU A 272 -9.19 -20.34 4.30
C LEU A 272 -8.99 -19.28 3.22
N GLN A 273 -7.75 -18.92 2.92
CA GLN A 273 -7.40 -17.95 1.87
C GLN A 273 -7.38 -18.56 0.47
N LYS A 274 -7.48 -19.89 0.35
CA LYS A 274 -7.32 -20.64 -0.91
C LYS A 274 -5.96 -20.35 -1.57
N ASP A 275 -4.92 -20.19 -0.76
CA ASP A 275 -3.55 -20.04 -1.25
C ASP A 275 -2.84 -21.40 -1.25
N ASP A 276 -3.00 -22.12 -2.36
CA ASP A 276 -2.49 -23.47 -2.51
C ASP A 276 -0.95 -23.55 -2.61
N LYS A 277 -0.26 -22.41 -2.74
CA LYS A 277 1.20 -22.37 -2.97
C LYS A 277 1.99 -23.02 -1.85
N TYR A 278 1.52 -22.91 -0.60
CA TYR A 278 2.24 -23.34 0.59
C TYR A 278 1.69 -24.61 1.23
N ILE A 279 0.48 -25.04 0.86
CA ILE A 279 -0.25 -26.15 1.50
C ILE A 279 0.55 -27.45 1.46
N GLN A 280 0.98 -27.89 0.26
CA GLN A 280 1.69 -29.16 0.11
C GLN A 280 3.03 -29.18 0.85
N ILE A 281 3.75 -28.05 0.82
CA ILE A 281 5.06 -27.90 1.48
C ILE A 281 4.89 -28.02 3.00
N ILE A 282 3.88 -27.36 3.56
CA ILE A 282 3.60 -27.37 5.00
C ILE A 282 3.13 -28.75 5.45
N GLN A 283 2.23 -29.41 4.69
CA GLN A 283 1.78 -30.77 4.99
C GLN A 283 2.92 -31.78 5.03
N THR A 284 3.88 -31.65 4.10
CA THR A 284 5.07 -32.50 4.06
C THR A 284 5.93 -32.29 5.32
N LYS A 285 6.22 -31.03 5.65
CA LYS A 285 6.96 -30.67 6.88
C LYS A 285 6.30 -31.21 8.15
N ILE A 286 4.98 -31.09 8.28
CA ILE A 286 4.24 -31.60 9.45
C ILE A 286 4.36 -33.13 9.56
N SER A 287 4.35 -33.82 8.42
CA SER A 287 4.47 -35.30 8.37
C SER A 287 5.87 -35.74 8.80
N ASP A 288 6.92 -35.06 8.30
CA ASP A 288 8.31 -35.33 8.67
C ASP A 288 8.57 -35.07 10.16
N MET A 289 7.95 -34.03 10.74
CA MET A 289 8.04 -33.71 12.17
C MET A 289 7.31 -34.71 13.08
N SER A 290 6.44 -35.54 12.50
CA SER A 290 5.64 -36.55 13.23
C SER A 290 6.24 -37.95 13.15
N SER A 291 7.32 -38.12 12.39
CA SER A 291 8.04 -39.38 12.14
C SER A 291 9.22 -39.53 13.09
#